data_AF-A0AAD3VQB5-F1
#
_entry.id   AF-A0AAD3VQB5-F1
#
_cell.length_a   1.000
_cell.length_b   1.000
_cell.length_c   1.000
_cell.angle_alpha   90.00
_cell.angle_beta   90.00
_cell.angle_gamma   90.00
#
_symmetry.space_group_name_H-M   'P 1'
#
loop_
_entity.id
_entity.type
_entity.pdbx_description
1 polymer ?
#
loop_
_entity_poly.entity_id
_entity_poly.type
_entity_poly.pdbx_seq_one_letter_code
_entity_poly.pdbx_strand_id
1 'polypeptide(L)'
;MKIAAAVISLILGAVITFQSCTVGSLGAIVAPESKAGPIGLFAGILLMVGGAFAFQLPKVAAIISVICALLAFMESTNDFSDMKIWAVICLGLAVMEFFAARKPKTPAPPATTAP
;
A
#
# COMPACT_ATOMS: atom_id res chain seq x y z
N MET A 1 -10.08 10.31 -6.60
CA MET A 1 -9.05 9.69 -5.74
C MET A 1 -8.73 8.23 -6.09
N LYS A 2 -9.71 7.41 -6.50
CA LYS A 2 -9.51 5.98 -6.84
C LYS A 2 -8.36 5.70 -7.82
N ILE A 3 -8.32 6.44 -8.94
CA ILE A 3 -7.29 6.26 -9.97
C ILE A 3 -5.90 6.68 -9.46
N ALA A 4 -5.80 7.78 -8.71
CA ALA A 4 -4.54 8.24 -8.13
C ALA A 4 -3.99 7.23 -7.10
N ALA A 5 -4.82 6.74 -6.18
CA ALA A 5 -4.42 5.73 -5.21
C ALA A 5 -3.95 4.43 -5.89
N ALA A 6 -4.67 3.99 -6.93
CA ALA A 6 -4.30 2.79 -7.69
C ALA A 6 -2.95 2.93 -8.40
N VAL A 7 -2.72 4.04 -9.11
CA VAL A 7 -1.45 4.30 -9.81
C VAL A 7 -0.29 4.44 -8.82
N ILE A 8 -0.50 5.13 -7.70
CA ILE A 8 0.54 5.29 -6.66
C ILE A 8 0.89 3.92 -6.06
N SER A 9 -0.08 3.11 -5.64
CA SER A 9 0.19 1.77 -5.09
C SER A 9 0.94 0.87 -6.08
N LEU A 10 0.63 0.95 -7.39
CA LEU A 10 1.24 0.12 -8.42
C LEU A 10 2.70 0.51 -8.68
N ILE A 11 2.99 1.80 -8.78
CA ILE A 11 4.37 2.31 -8.92
C ILE A 11 5.18 2.00 -7.66
N LEU A 12 4.60 2.22 -6.48
CA LEU A 12 5.27 1.98 -5.21
C LEU A 12 5.59 0.49 -5.00
N GLY A 13 4.64 -0.40 -5.31
CA GLY A 13 4.84 -1.84 -5.27
C GLY A 13 5.95 -2.30 -6.22
N ALA A 14 6.02 -1.74 -7.42
CA ALA A 14 7.11 -2.03 -8.36
C ALA A 14 8.48 -1.58 -7.82
N VAL A 15 8.58 -0.36 -7.27
CA VAL A 15 9.82 0.17 -6.69
C VAL A 15 10.30 -0.69 -5.52
N ILE A 16 9.41 -1.04 -4.58
CA ILE A 16 9.73 -1.88 -3.43
C ILE A 16 10.16 -3.28 -3.89
N THR A 17 9.51 -3.84 -4.91
CA THR A 17 9.86 -5.17 -5.45
C THR A 17 11.28 -5.16 -6.03
N PHE A 18 11.64 -4.16 -6.84
CA PHE A 18 12.99 -4.02 -7.37
C PHE A 18 14.04 -3.75 -6.28
N GLN A 19 13.72 -2.90 -5.30
CA GLN A 19 14.58 -2.67 -4.14
C GLN A 19 14.80 -3.97 -3.36
N SER A 20 13.77 -4.78 -3.15
CA SER A 20 13.88 -6.03 -2.40
C SER A 20 14.66 -7.10 -3.13
N CYS A 21 14.64 -7.12 -4.47
CA CYS A 21 15.55 -7.93 -5.26
C CYS A 21 17.01 -7.52 -5.02
N THR A 22 17.30 -6.21 -4.95
CA THR A 22 18.64 -5.70 -4.65
C THR A 22 19.06 -6.00 -3.20
N VAL A 23 18.20 -5.75 -2.23
CA VAL A 23 18.45 -6.01 -0.80
C VAL A 23 18.58 -7.50 -0.53
N GLY A 24 17.79 -8.35 -1.18
CA GLY A 24 17.91 -9.81 -1.07
C GLY A 24 19.21 -10.34 -1.68
N SER A 25 19.58 -9.84 -2.87
CA SER A 25 20.82 -10.27 -3.56
C SER A 25 22.08 -9.79 -2.84
N LEU A 26 22.10 -8.53 -2.40
CA LEU A 26 23.24 -7.96 -1.67
C LEU A 26 23.27 -8.45 -0.21
N GLY A 27 22.10 -8.53 0.43
CA GLY A 27 21.94 -9.02 1.80
C GLY A 27 22.39 -10.46 1.99
N ALA A 28 22.23 -11.33 1.00
CA ALA A 28 22.79 -12.69 1.03
C ALA A 28 24.33 -12.70 1.17
N ILE A 29 25.02 -11.61 0.81
CA ILE A 29 26.47 -11.48 0.86
C ILE A 29 26.91 -10.72 2.13
N VAL A 30 26.21 -9.63 2.48
CA VAL A 30 26.64 -8.74 3.58
C VAL A 30 25.93 -8.98 4.92
N ALA A 31 24.76 -9.62 4.91
CA ALA A 31 23.93 -9.87 6.09
C ALA A 31 23.05 -11.12 5.88
N PRO A 32 23.65 -12.33 5.85
CA PRO A 32 22.97 -13.57 5.47
C PRO A 32 21.80 -13.97 6.39
N GLU A 33 21.79 -13.47 7.63
CA GLU A 33 20.71 -13.71 8.61
C GLU A 33 19.49 -12.77 8.42
N SER A 34 19.58 -11.80 7.50
CA SER A 34 18.57 -10.76 7.32
C SER A 34 17.31 -11.26 6.61
N LYS A 35 16.14 -10.97 7.20
CA LYS A 35 14.82 -11.29 6.65
C LYS A 35 14.21 -10.17 5.79
N ALA A 36 14.91 -9.05 5.64
CA ALA A 36 14.37 -7.88 4.96
C ALA A 36 14.12 -8.10 3.46
N GLY A 37 14.98 -8.87 2.78
CA GLY A 37 14.84 -9.17 1.35
C GLY A 37 13.53 -9.92 1.01
N PRO A 38 13.22 -11.04 1.69
CA PRO A 38 11.95 -11.74 1.49
C PRO A 38 10.72 -10.92 1.91
N ILE A 39 10.80 -10.16 3.01
CA ILE A 39 9.65 -9.40 3.53
C ILE A 39 9.32 -8.20 2.63
N GLY A 40 10.33 -7.49 2.12
CA GLY A 40 10.12 -6.41 1.15
C GLY A 40 9.55 -6.94 -0.18
N LEU A 41 9.93 -8.14 -0.63
CA LEU A 41 9.39 -8.74 -1.84
C LEU A 41 7.90 -9.07 -1.66
N PHE A 42 7.55 -9.65 -0.52
CA PHE A 42 6.16 -9.95 -0.17
C PHE A 42 5.32 -8.68 -0.02
N ALA A 43 5.87 -7.63 0.61
CA ALA A 43 5.23 -6.33 0.74
C ALA A 43 5.01 -5.64 -0.61
N GLY A 44 5.99 -5.71 -1.53
CA GLY A 44 5.88 -5.18 -2.88
C GLY A 44 4.78 -5.85 -3.71
N ILE A 45 4.66 -7.17 -3.65
CA ILE A 45 3.58 -7.93 -4.30
C ILE A 45 2.22 -7.56 -3.72
N LEU A 46 2.10 -7.45 -2.39
CA LEU A 46 0.88 -7.00 -1.72
C LEU A 46 0.45 -5.61 -2.21
N LEU A 47 1.37 -4.66 -2.33
CA LEU A 47 1.08 -3.32 -2.84
C LEU A 47 0.65 -3.32 -4.31
N MET A 48 1.26 -4.15 -5.16
CA MET A 48 0.81 -4.30 -6.56
C MET A 48 -0.61 -4.86 -6.64
N VAL A 49 -0.91 -5.88 -5.84
CA VAL A 49 -2.25 -6.49 -5.77
C VAL A 49 -3.26 -5.50 -5.20
N GLY A 50 -2.92 -4.79 -4.12
CA GLY A 50 -3.74 -3.74 -3.51
C GLY A 50 -4.02 -2.60 -4.50
N GLY A 51 -3.00 -2.13 -5.21
CA GLY A 51 -3.13 -1.11 -6.25
C GLY A 51 -4.02 -1.53 -7.41
N ALA A 52 -3.93 -2.78 -7.87
CA ALA A 52 -4.83 -3.33 -8.88
C ALA A 52 -6.30 -3.35 -8.39
N PHE A 53 -6.52 -3.71 -7.13
CA PHE A 53 -7.86 -3.69 -6.53
C PHE A 53 -8.39 -2.30 -6.22
N ALA A 54 -7.54 -1.27 -6.06
CA ALA A 54 -7.97 0.09 -5.76
C ALA A 54 -8.86 0.72 -6.85
N PHE A 55 -8.78 0.24 -8.10
CA PHE A 55 -9.64 0.68 -9.20
C PHE A 55 -11.12 0.33 -9.00
N GLN A 56 -11.42 -0.92 -8.62
CA GLN A 56 -12.78 -1.45 -8.54
C GLN A 56 -13.26 -1.63 -7.10
N LEU A 57 -12.37 -2.01 -6.19
CA LEU A 57 -12.64 -2.39 -4.81
C LEU A 57 -11.71 -1.65 -3.82
N PRO A 58 -11.87 -0.31 -3.67
CA PRO A 58 -11.01 0.51 -2.81
C PRO A 58 -11.01 0.08 -1.33
N LYS A 59 -12.07 -0.58 -0.85
CA LYS A 59 -12.11 -1.16 0.51
C LYS A 59 -11.12 -2.32 0.67
N VAL A 60 -11.01 -3.18 -0.35
CA VAL A 60 -10.10 -4.33 -0.33
C VAL A 60 -8.66 -3.84 -0.42
N ALA A 61 -8.42 -2.84 -1.28
CA ALA A 61 -7.12 -2.17 -1.38
C ALA A 61 -6.68 -1.57 -0.04
N ALA A 62 -7.56 -0.84 0.66
CA ALA A 62 -7.25 -0.24 1.96
C ALA A 62 -6.81 -1.29 2.99
N ILE A 63 -7.48 -2.45 3.04
CA ILE A 63 -7.12 -3.55 3.95
C ILE A 63 -5.72 -4.09 3.60
N ILE A 64 -5.44 -4.29 2.31
CA ILE A 64 -4.14 -4.77 1.84
C ILE A 64 -3.03 -3.77 2.18
N SER A 65 -3.27 -2.47 2.00
CA SER A 65 -2.34 -1.40 2.34
C SER A 65 -2.08 -1.31 3.85
N VAL A 66 -3.09 -1.54 4.69
CA VAL A 66 -2.91 -1.65 6.16
C VAL A 66 -2.04 -2.85 6.52
N ILE A 67 -2.29 -4.03 5.94
CA ILE A 67 -1.47 -5.23 6.18
C ILE A 67 -0.02 -4.97 5.77
N CYS A 68 0.18 -4.34 4.61
CA CYS A 68 1.50 -3.95 4.14
C CYS A 68 2.20 -2.97 5.10
N ALA A 69 1.47 -1.97 5.62
CA ALA A 69 1.99 -1.02 6.59
C ALA A 69 2.42 -1.69 7.89
N LEU A 70 1.66 -2.68 8.38
CA LEU A 70 2.00 -3.44 9.59
C LEU A 70 3.27 -4.28 9.39
N LEU A 71 3.41 -4.95 8.24
CA LEU A 71 4.60 -5.73 7.92
C LEU A 71 5.85 -4.85 7.81
N ALA A 72 5.74 -3.72 7.12
CA ALA A 72 6.83 -2.75 7.02
C ALA A 72 7.19 -2.16 8.40
N PHE A 73 6.20 -1.92 9.26
CA PHE A 73 6.44 -1.41 10.60
C PHE A 73 7.15 -2.44 11.49
N MET A 74 6.77 -3.73 11.42
CA MET A 74 7.44 -4.79 12.16
C MET A 74 8.92 -4.89 11.80
N GLU A 75 9.25 -4.85 10.50
CA GLU A 75 10.65 -4.84 10.04
C GLU A 75 11.40 -3.55 10.35
N SER A 76 10.70 -2.41 10.49
CA SER A 76 11.33 -1.15 10.89
C SER A 76 11.92 -1.15 12.30
N THR A 77 11.54 -2.13 13.12
CA THR A 77 12.09 -2.35 14.47
C THR A 77 13.38 -3.17 14.45
N ASN A 78 13.76 -3.74 13.30
CA ASN A 78 15.01 -4.48 13.06
C ASN A 78 16.07 -3.56 12.41
N ASP A 79 17.07 -4.14 11.74
CA ASP A 79 18.24 -3.43 11.17
C ASP A 79 17.94 -2.46 9.99
N PHE A 80 16.70 -2.36 9.52
CA PHE A 80 16.34 -1.62 8.30
C PHE A 80 15.52 -0.36 8.62
N SER A 81 16.21 0.73 8.93
CA SER A 81 15.60 2.02 9.25
C SER A 81 14.72 2.59 8.12
N ASP A 82 15.02 2.24 6.87
CA ASP A 82 14.25 2.62 5.67
C ASP A 82 12.85 1.98 5.62
N MET A 83 12.63 0.85 6.28
CA MET A 83 11.29 0.23 6.40
C MET A 83 10.29 1.10 7.15
N LYS A 84 10.78 2.00 7.99
CA LYS A 84 9.96 2.96 8.74
C LYS A 84 9.29 3.98 7.81
N ILE A 85 10.01 4.43 6.78
CA ILE A 85 9.49 5.35 5.76
C ILE A 85 8.42 4.63 4.94
N TRP A 86 8.69 3.39 4.54
CA TRP A 86 7.73 2.56 3.80
C TRP A 86 6.43 2.32 4.58
N ALA A 87 6.53 2.03 5.89
CA ALA A 87 5.35 1.85 6.74
C ALA A 87 4.44 3.09 6.76
N VAL A 88 5.03 4.29 6.85
CA VAL A 88 4.28 5.56 6.82
C VAL A 88 3.61 5.79 5.47
N ILE A 89 4.30 5.49 4.37
CA ILE A 89 3.73 5.64 3.02
C ILE A 89 2.56 4.66 2.81
N CYS A 90 2.70 3.40 3.20
CA CYS A 90 1.62 2.40 3.13
C CYS A 90 0.40 2.82 3.97
N LEU A 91 0.62 3.40 5.15
CA LEU A 91 -0.46 3.95 5.97
C LEU A 91 -1.17 5.12 5.28
N GLY A 92 -0.42 6.04 4.66
CA GLY A 92 -0.99 7.14 3.88
C GLY A 92 -1.83 6.65 2.69
N LEU A 93 -1.36 5.60 2.01
CA LEU A 93 -2.11 4.91 0.95
C LEU A 93 -3.41 4.31 1.46
N ALA A 94 -3.37 3.59 2.59
CA ALA A 94 -4.57 3.03 3.21
C ALA A 94 -5.61 4.11 3.55
N VAL A 95 -5.16 5.28 4.03
CA VAL A 95 -6.06 6.42 4.29
C VAL A 95 -6.69 6.94 3.01
N MET A 96 -5.89 7.12 1.94
CA MET A 96 -6.41 7.55 0.64
C MET A 96 -7.42 6.57 0.05
N GLU A 97 -7.15 5.27 0.13
CA GLU A 97 -8.04 4.19 -0.32
C GLU A 97 -9.33 4.11 0.53
N PHE A 98 -9.22 4.34 1.84
CA PHE A 98 -10.37 4.44 2.73
C PHE A 98 -11.30 5.60 2.35
N PHE A 99 -10.76 6.79 2.08
CA PHE A 99 -11.56 7.91 1.60
C PHE A 99 -12.14 7.64 0.20
N ALA A 100 -11.38 7.00 -0.69
CA ALA A 100 -11.85 6.60 -2.01
C ALA A 100 -12.98 5.54 -1.97
N ALA A 101 -13.09 4.80 -0.87
CA ALA A 101 -14.16 3.84 -0.61
C ALA A 101 -15.46 4.47 -0.08
N ARG A 102 -15.43 5.72 0.40
CA ARG A 102 -16.64 6.41 0.86
C ARG A 102 -17.41 6.91 -0.38
N LYS A 103 -18.65 6.45 -0.58
CA LYS A 103 -19.51 7.00 -1.63
C LYS A 103 -19.80 8.48 -1.33
N PRO A 104 -19.81 9.37 -2.34
CA PRO A 104 -20.39 10.70 -2.17
C PRO A 104 -21.84 10.54 -1.74
N LYS A 105 -22.26 11.31 -0.74
CA LYS A 105 -23.68 11.41 -0.37
C LYS A 105 -24.38 12.07 -1.55
N THR A 106 -25.22 11.33 -2.29
CA THR A 106 -26.07 11.93 -3.32
C THR A 106 -26.88 13.04 -2.65
N PRO A 107 -26.79 14.30 -3.10
CA PRO A 107 -27.68 15.34 -2.60
C PRO A 107 -29.12 14.89 -2.82
N ALA A 108 -29.96 15.02 -1.80
CA ALA A 108 -31.37 14.63 -1.91
C ALA A 108 -31.99 15.36 -3.12
N PRO A 109 -32.80 14.67 -3.95
CA PRO A 109 -33.50 15.32 -5.05
C PRO A 109 -34.29 16.53 -4.50
N PRO A 110 -34.30 17.68 -5.19
CA PRO A 110 -35.10 18.81 -4.76
C PRO A 110 -36.55 18.36 -4.62
N ALA A 111 -37.17 18.69 -3.49
CA ALA A 111 -38.54 18.31 -3.21
C ALA A 111 -39.43 18.84 -4.34
N THR A 112 -40.01 17.93 -5.11
CA THR A 112 -40.99 18.24 -6.13
C THR A 112 -42.14 18.99 -5.46
N THR A 113 -42.19 20.30 -5.65
CA THR A 113 -43.41 21.08 -5.40
C THR A 113 -44.39 20.68 -6.50
N ALA A 114 -45.23 19.70 -6.19
CA ALA A 114 -46.42 19.36 -6.98
C ALA A 114 -47.44 20.51 -6.90
N PRO A 115 -48.37 20.60 -7.87
CA PRO A 115 -48.77 21.81 -8.60
C PRO A 115 -49.57 22.86 -7.82
#